data_AF-A0A0K1FBT9-F1
#
_entry.id   AF-A0A0K1FBT9-F1
#
_cell.length_a   1.000
_cell.length_b   1.000
_cell.length_c   1.000
_cell.angle_alpha   90.00
_cell.angle_beta   90.00
_cell.angle_gamma   90.00
#
_symmetry.space_group_name_H-M   'P 1'
#
loop_
_entity.id
_entity.type
_entity.pdbx_description
1 polymer ?
#
loop_
_entity_poly.entity_id
_entity_poly.type
_entity_poly.pdbx_seq_one_letter_code
_entity_poly.pdbx_strand_id
1 'polypeptide(L)'
;MPTPRLLRAFCSGVLAANATPHAYAAVVGATQLTPLAGRRSGPAVNALWASLNALGAVAVARPLDPGDARQRQAFKAGVAGFATWTLLSEWVTDLDG
;
A
#
# COMPACT_ATOMS: atom_id res chain seq x y z
N MET A 1 -1.67 22.07 10.64
CA MET A 1 -2.38 20.80 10.39
C MET A 1 -2.36 20.51 8.89
N PRO A 2 -2.03 19.30 8.43
CA PRO A 2 -2.13 18.96 7.01
C PRO A 2 -3.59 19.13 6.56
N THR A 3 -3.79 19.73 5.38
CA THR A 3 -5.14 19.89 4.85
C THR A 3 -5.74 18.51 4.53
N PRO A 4 -7.06 18.30 4.66
CA PRO A 4 -7.70 17.00 4.43
C PRO A 4 -7.37 16.34 3.07
N ARG A 5 -7.09 17.16 2.04
CA ARG A 5 -6.67 16.68 0.71
C ARG A 5 -5.25 16.13 0.67
N LEU A 6 -4.31 16.73 1.41
CA LEU A 6 -2.94 16.20 1.50
C LEU A 6 -2.91 14.86 2.23
N LEU A 7 -3.71 14.72 3.29
CA LEU A 7 -3.85 13.43 3.98
C LEU A 7 -4.45 12.37 3.06
N ARG A 8 -5.50 12.70 2.30
CA ARG A 8 -6.08 11.79 1.28
C ARG A 8 -5.03 11.37 0.24
N ALA A 9 -4.27 12.32 -0.30
CA ALA A 9 -3.23 12.02 -1.26
C ALA A 9 -2.16 11.07 -0.68
N PHE A 10 -1.70 11.34 0.54
CA PHE A 10 -0.78 10.46 1.27
C PHE A 10 -1.36 9.06 1.48
N CYS A 11 -2.58 8.94 2.01
CA CYS A 11 -3.24 7.65 2.23
C CYS A 11 -3.47 6.87 0.92
N SER A 12 -3.81 7.56 -0.17
CA SER A 12 -3.91 6.93 -1.49
C SER A 12 -2.56 6.33 -1.92
N GLY A 13 -1.45 7.05 -1.69
CA GLY A 13 -0.09 6.54 -1.92
C GLY A 13 0.25 5.30 -1.09
N VAL A 14 -0.09 5.31 0.20
CA VAL A 14 0.09 4.17 1.10
C VAL A 14 -0.65 2.93 0.58
N LEU A 15 -1.93 3.08 0.21
CA LEU A 15 -2.74 1.98 -0.31
C LEU A 15 -2.19 1.45 -1.64
N ALA A 16 -1.78 2.33 -2.55
CA ALA A 16 -1.18 1.93 -3.82
C ALA A 16 0.13 1.15 -3.60
N ALA A 17 0.99 1.60 -2.68
CA ALA A 17 2.21 0.88 -2.33
C ALA A 17 1.92 -0.49 -1.72
N ASN A 18 0.94 -0.59 -0.83
CA ASN A 18 0.53 -1.85 -0.21
C ASN A 18 -0.01 -2.87 -1.22
N ALA A 19 -0.71 -2.42 -2.27
CA ALA A 19 -1.23 -3.32 -3.29
C ALA A 19 -0.11 -4.09 -4.05
N THR A 20 1.06 -3.48 -4.22
CA THR A 20 2.13 -3.97 -5.11
C THR A 20 2.75 -5.31 -4.68
N PRO A 21 3.27 -5.48 -3.44
CA PRO A 21 3.87 -6.75 -3.04
C PRO A 21 2.84 -7.89 -2.98
N HIS A 22 1.59 -7.59 -2.60
CA HIS A 22 0.51 -8.59 -2.64
C HIS A 22 0.12 -9.00 -4.06
N ALA A 23 0.11 -8.07 -5.03
CA ALA A 23 -0.09 -8.41 -6.43
C ALA A 23 1.04 -9.31 -6.94
N TYR A 24 2.30 -9.00 -6.59
CA TYR A 24 3.44 -9.86 -6.91
C TYR A 24 3.28 -11.26 -6.31
N ALA A 25 2.99 -11.37 -5.01
CA ALA A 25 2.79 -12.65 -4.34
C ALA A 25 1.66 -13.50 -4.98
N ALA A 26 0.57 -12.84 -5.40
CA ALA A 26 -0.51 -13.50 -6.12
C ALA A 26 -0.07 -14.06 -7.48
N VAL A 27 0.76 -13.33 -8.22
CA VAL A 27 1.26 -13.75 -9.54
C VAL A 27 2.27 -14.87 -9.43
N VAL A 28 3.23 -14.79 -8.50
CA VAL A 28 4.32 -15.77 -8.39
C VAL A 28 3.99 -16.97 -7.51
N GLY A 29 2.80 -17.01 -6.91
CA GLY A 29 2.40 -18.13 -6.04
C GLY A 29 2.94 -18.06 -4.60
N ALA A 30 3.44 -16.89 -4.17
CA ALA A 30 4.04 -16.72 -2.85
C ALA A 30 2.98 -16.44 -1.76
N THR A 31 3.38 -16.63 -0.50
CA THR A 31 2.59 -16.25 0.67
C THR A 31 3.03 -14.91 1.21
N GLN A 32 2.08 -14.12 1.75
CA GLN A 32 2.38 -12.85 2.41
C GLN A 32 1.40 -12.61 3.56
N LEU A 33 1.79 -11.81 4.55
CA LEU A 33 0.92 -11.47 5.67
C LEU A 33 -0.24 -10.58 5.18
N THR A 34 -1.48 -11.04 5.32
CA THR A 34 -2.67 -10.18 5.14
C THR A 34 -3.52 -10.16 6.40
N PRO A 35 -4.34 -9.11 6.62
CA PRO A 35 -5.34 -9.11 7.68
C PRO A 35 -6.45 -10.16 7.48
N LEU A 36 -6.62 -10.67 6.26
CA LEU A 36 -7.71 -11.58 5.91
C LEU A 36 -7.43 -13.02 6.34
N ALA A 37 -6.17 -13.49 6.24
CA ALA A 37 -5.81 -14.87 6.55
C ALA A 37 -4.43 -15.03 7.24
N GLY A 38 -3.80 -13.94 7.68
CA GLY A 38 -2.53 -13.96 8.39
C GLY A 38 -1.33 -14.29 7.49
N ARG A 39 -0.23 -14.80 8.09
CA ARG A 39 1.05 -15.04 7.40
C ARG A 39 1.00 -16.08 6.27
N ARG A 40 0.01 -16.99 6.30
CA ARG A 40 -0.16 -18.07 5.32
C ARG A 40 -1.13 -17.71 4.19
N SER A 41 -1.35 -16.42 3.94
CA SER A 41 -2.26 -15.99 2.87
C SER A 41 -1.67 -16.40 1.53
N GLY A 42 -2.36 -17.32 0.84
CA GLY A 42 -1.98 -17.80 -0.48
C GLY A 42 -2.39 -16.86 -1.62
N PRO A 43 -2.20 -17.28 -2.88
CA PRO A 43 -2.31 -16.40 -4.04
C PRO A 43 -3.67 -15.70 -4.19
N ALA A 44 -4.77 -16.41 -3.95
CA ALA A 44 -6.11 -15.84 -4.04
C ALA A 44 -6.38 -14.76 -2.98
N VAL A 45 -5.91 -14.96 -1.75
CA VAL A 45 -6.07 -13.98 -0.66
C VAL A 45 -5.21 -12.75 -0.93
N ASN A 46 -3.99 -12.94 -1.43
CA ASN A 46 -3.13 -11.85 -1.87
C ASN A 46 -3.73 -11.05 -3.03
N ALA A 47 -4.34 -11.71 -4.02
CA ALA A 47 -5.02 -11.04 -5.13
C ALA A 47 -6.21 -10.20 -4.64
N LEU A 48 -7.03 -10.75 -3.73
CA LEU A 48 -8.14 -10.03 -3.13
C LEU A 48 -7.65 -8.81 -2.34
N TRP A 49 -6.62 -8.99 -1.51
CA TRP A 49 -6.09 -7.92 -0.68
C TRP A 49 -5.41 -6.82 -1.52
N ALA A 50 -4.67 -7.18 -2.56
CA ALA A 50 -4.13 -6.24 -3.53
C ALA A 50 -5.24 -5.42 -4.20
N SER A 51 -6.33 -6.09 -4.62
CA SER A 51 -7.48 -5.44 -5.25
C SER A 51 -8.17 -4.45 -4.30
N LEU A 52 -8.38 -4.82 -3.04
CA LEU A 52 -8.96 -3.92 -2.04
C LEU A 52 -8.12 -2.66 -1.82
N ASN A 53 -6.79 -2.81 -1.75
CA ASN A 53 -5.88 -1.68 -1.61
C ASN A 53 -5.89 -0.80 -2.87
N ALA A 54 -5.85 -1.38 -4.07
CA ALA A 54 -5.90 -0.63 -5.32
C ALA A 54 -7.22 0.16 -5.47
N LEU A 55 -8.36 -0.49 -5.22
CA LEU A 55 -9.68 0.15 -5.25
C LEU A 55 -9.80 1.23 -4.17
N GLY A 56 -9.25 0.98 -2.97
CA GLY A 56 -9.18 1.98 -1.91
C GLY A 56 -8.34 3.20 -2.32
N ALA A 57 -7.18 2.99 -2.94
CA ALA A 57 -6.33 4.07 -3.43
C ALA A 57 -7.07 4.95 -4.44
N VAL A 58 -7.80 4.34 -5.39
CA VAL A 58 -8.64 5.04 -6.37
C VAL A 58 -9.76 5.81 -5.70
N ALA A 59 -10.49 5.18 -4.78
CA ALA A 59 -11.62 5.81 -4.08
C ALA A 59 -11.18 7.03 -3.25
N VAL A 60 -10.03 6.93 -2.56
CA VAL A 60 -9.46 8.04 -1.78
C VAL A 60 -8.93 9.15 -2.69
N ALA A 61 -8.41 8.82 -3.87
CA ALA A 61 -7.87 9.78 -4.83
C ALA A 61 -8.92 10.55 -5.63
N ARG A 62 -10.16 10.04 -5.76
CA ARG A 62 -11.21 10.65 -6.60
C ARG A 62 -11.40 12.16 -6.46
N PRO A 63 -11.39 12.78 -5.26
CA PRO A 63 -11.61 14.21 -5.10
C PRO A 63 -10.31 15.04 -5.09
N LEU A 64 -9.17 14.43 -5.43
CA LEU A 64 -7.89 15.12 -5.51
C LEU A 64 -7.80 15.95 -6.78
N ASP A 65 -7.01 17.01 -6.72
CA ASP A 65 -6.72 17.88 -7.84
C ASP A 65 -5.46 17.38 -8.57
N PRO A 66 -5.55 16.92 -9.83
CA PRO A 66 -4.38 16.45 -10.57
C PRO A 66 -3.35 17.57 -10.83
N GLY A 67 -3.76 18.83 -10.81
CA GLY A 67 -2.90 20.00 -10.98
C GLY A 67 -2.07 20.36 -9.73
N ASP A 68 -2.49 19.94 -8.54
CA ASP A 68 -1.85 20.32 -7.28
C ASP A 68 -0.55 19.56 -7.02
N ALA A 69 0.57 20.27 -7.11
CA ALA A 69 1.91 19.72 -6.87
C ALA A 69 2.10 19.18 -5.44
N ARG A 70 1.48 19.80 -4.44
CA ARG A 70 1.59 19.36 -3.03
C ARG A 70 0.85 18.04 -2.82
N GLN A 71 -0.31 17.86 -3.44
CA GLN A 71 -1.03 16.57 -3.40
C GLN A 71 -0.22 15.47 -4.10
N ARG A 72 0.39 15.74 -5.27
CA ARG A 72 1.28 14.77 -5.94
C ARG A 72 2.48 14.40 -5.07
N GLN A 73 3.10 15.37 -4.40
CA GLN A 73 4.20 15.12 -3.47
C GLN A 73 3.74 14.30 -2.25
N ALA A 74 2.57 14.61 -1.68
CA ALA A 74 2.01 13.85 -0.57
C ALA A 74 1.72 12.39 -0.94
N PHE A 75 1.18 12.14 -2.14
CA PHE A 75 1.03 10.77 -2.66
C PHE A 75 2.37 10.03 -2.74
N LYS A 76 3.39 10.65 -3.34
CA LYS A 76 4.74 10.06 -3.43
C LYS A 76 5.35 9.81 -2.05
N ALA A 77 5.12 10.71 -1.09
CA ALA A 77 5.55 10.54 0.28
C ALA A 77 4.84 9.35 0.97
N GLY A 78 3.55 9.15 0.69
CA GLY A 78 2.80 7.96 1.16
C GLY A 78 3.36 6.66 0.59
N VAL A 79 3.67 6.64 -0.71
CA VAL A 79 4.32 5.48 -1.35
C VAL A 79 5.68 5.20 -0.72
N ALA A 80 6.54 6.20 -0.64
CA ALA A 80 7.89 6.05 -0.10
C ALA A 80 7.87 5.66 1.39
N GLY A 81 6.99 6.27 2.19
CA GLY A 81 6.84 5.97 3.60
C GLY A 81 6.40 4.53 3.84
N PHE A 82 5.41 4.05 3.09
CA PHE A 82 4.95 2.67 3.22
C PHE A 82 5.99 1.66 2.73
N ALA A 83 6.63 1.90 1.59
CA ALA A 83 7.69 1.02 1.09
C ALA A 83 8.87 0.93 2.07
N THR A 84 9.28 2.07 2.66
CA THR A 84 10.32 2.11 3.68
C THR A 84 9.89 1.31 4.91
N TRP A 85 8.66 1.48 5.38
CA TRP A 85 8.13 0.70 6.50
C TRP A 85 8.14 -0.80 6.20
N THR A 86 7.67 -1.23 5.03
CA THR A 86 7.67 -2.64 4.63
C THR A 86 9.08 -3.23 4.66
N LEU A 87 10.03 -2.58 4.00
CA LEU A 87 11.43 -3.04 3.96
C LEU A 87 12.04 -3.14 5.37
N LEU A 88 11.79 -2.14 6.23
CA LEU A 88 12.27 -2.17 7.61
C LEU A 88 11.60 -3.29 8.43
N SER A 89 10.30 -3.51 8.25
CA SER A 89 9.56 -4.54 8.99
C SER A 89 9.99 -5.95 8.59
N GLU A 90 10.26 -6.17 7.30
CA GLU A 90 10.79 -7.43 6.77
C GLU A 90 12.20 -7.63 7.29
N TRP A 91 13.07 -6.62 7.19
CA TRP A 91 14.43 -6.69 7.70
C TRP A 91 14.51 -7.02 9.19
N VAL A 92 13.69 -6.38 10.04
CA VAL A 92 13.63 -6.72 11.46
C VAL A 92 13.14 -8.16 11.67
N THR A 93 12.13 -8.60 10.93
CA THR A 93 11.57 -9.95 11.10
C THR A 93 12.54 -11.04 10.64
N ASP A 94 13.32 -10.78 9.58
CA ASP A 94 14.29 -11.73 9.02
C ASP A 94 15.58 -11.82 9.87
N LEU A 95 15.88 -10.82 10.71
CA LEU A 95 17.00 -10.87 11.66
C LEU A 95 16.69 -11.67 12.94
N ASP A 96 15.41 -11.81 13.28
CA ASP A 96 14.94 -12.52 14.47
C ASP A 96 14.61 -14.01 14.20
N GLY A 97 14.83 -14.51 12.97
CA GLY A 97 14.58 -15.88 12.53
C GLY A 97 15.84 -16.63 12.11
#